data_AF-A0A7K0EEQ8-F1
#
_entry.id   AF-A0A7K0EEQ8-F1
#
_cell.length_a   1.000
_cell.length_b   1.000
_cell.length_c   1.000
_cell.angle_alpha   90.00
_cell.angle_beta   90.00
_cell.angle_gamma   90.00
#
_symmetry.space_group_name_H-M   'P 1'
#
loop_
_entity.id
_entity.type
_entity.pdbx_description
1 polymer ?
#
loop_
_entity_poly.entity_id
_entity_poly.type
_entity_poly.pdbx_seq_one_letter_code
_entity_poly.pdbx_strand_id
1 'polypeptide(L)'
;MKNAAIYFRELRTGAVLTTVFFALFLYFNRQLPLTELLLDSPFFIALFFLTFTLGQPQVSEQLKQKTAGSPERAVALPVLLTGLLYAYLGFHGHSPFKGSAALFFFYLLFPALGFLAYKKPHQPVRWTDFILYFLFLIPATSISFGAKTNLPFNGSGFSTVLKFVLILTAVYSFGTIRNLPDIGFFSTFKWKFLRTAIVVWLAFIALTTVIATASGFLKTGGYEPLSLSLIPVAVGELVRIFFGTALFEEVFLRGILQNLLARKITESGGWKTYWTWGFAVFLLLSLLTGYLMHPALLWVPVLITVLLFLAAYFIENKSVLPGPYTSLAITSVFFGLVHFHAGSLVFVGLASIAGWGYGYTYIKTKNVFYAALVHTLVNSSEFLFQLDSLK
;
A
#
# COMPACT_ATOMS: atom_id res chain seq x y z
N MET A 1 4.06 -27.40 -21.08
CA MET A 1 4.12 -26.33 -22.11
C MET A 1 3.21 -25.13 -21.81
N LYS A 2 1.93 -25.30 -21.44
CA LYS A 2 0.99 -24.18 -21.15
C LYS A 2 1.46 -23.22 -20.04
N ASN A 3 2.01 -23.75 -18.93
CA ASN A 3 2.47 -22.91 -17.81
C ASN A 3 3.72 -22.08 -18.16
N ALA A 4 4.62 -22.62 -19.00
CA ALA A 4 5.80 -21.90 -19.47
C ALA A 4 5.40 -20.70 -20.36
N ALA A 5 4.44 -20.90 -21.28
CA ALA A 5 3.95 -19.82 -22.13
C ALA A 5 3.30 -18.69 -21.34
N ILE A 6 2.52 -19.00 -20.29
CA ILE A 6 1.90 -17.99 -19.42
C ILE A 6 2.96 -17.24 -18.62
N TYR A 7 3.95 -17.94 -18.06
CA TYR A 7 5.07 -17.33 -17.35
C TYR A 7 5.82 -16.30 -18.22
N PHE A 8 6.20 -16.67 -19.44
CA PHE A 8 6.87 -15.73 -20.36
C PHE A 8 5.99 -14.53 -20.74
N ARG A 9 4.67 -14.74 -20.86
CA ARG A 9 3.73 -13.65 -21.10
C ARG A 9 3.66 -12.67 -19.93
N GLU A 10 3.66 -13.16 -18.69
CA GLU A 10 3.69 -12.33 -17.48
C GLU A 10 4.98 -11.49 -17.41
N LEU A 11 6.14 -12.12 -17.69
CA LEU A 11 7.41 -11.39 -17.76
C LEU A 11 7.43 -10.33 -18.87
N ARG A 12 6.95 -10.67 -20.07
CA ARG A 12 6.84 -9.73 -21.19
C ARG A 12 5.93 -8.55 -20.84
N THR A 13 4.80 -8.81 -20.19
CA THR A 13 3.88 -7.75 -19.76
C THR A 13 4.56 -6.82 -18.75
N GLY A 14 5.28 -7.38 -17.78
CA GLY A 14 6.08 -6.60 -16.84
C GLY A 14 7.16 -5.77 -17.52
N ALA A 15 7.87 -6.31 -18.51
CA ALA A 15 8.86 -5.58 -19.30
C ALA A 15 8.22 -4.40 -20.06
N VAL A 16 7.08 -4.62 -20.74
CA VAL A 16 6.37 -3.57 -21.47
C VAL A 16 5.94 -2.45 -20.53
N LEU A 17 5.34 -2.78 -19.38
CA LEU A 17 4.95 -1.77 -18.39
C LEU A 17 6.17 -1.01 -17.85
N THR A 18 7.27 -1.71 -17.59
CA THR A 18 8.53 -1.07 -17.15
C THR A 18 9.03 -0.09 -18.19
N THR A 19 9.03 -0.46 -19.48
CA THR A 19 9.45 0.44 -20.57
C THR A 19 8.56 1.67 -20.67
N VAL A 20 7.22 1.50 -20.56
CA VAL A 20 6.28 2.63 -20.58
C VAL A 20 6.54 3.59 -19.42
N PHE A 21 6.66 3.07 -18.19
CA PHE A 21 6.95 3.90 -17.03
C PHE A 21 8.37 4.50 -17.06
N PHE A 22 9.32 3.82 -17.68
CA PHE A 22 10.67 4.36 -17.88
C PHE A 22 10.66 5.53 -18.87
N ALA A 23 9.87 5.47 -19.95
CA ALA A 23 9.68 6.60 -20.84
C ALA A 23 9.04 7.81 -20.12
N LEU A 24 8.04 7.57 -19.27
CA LEU A 24 7.47 8.63 -18.41
C LEU A 24 8.50 9.17 -17.43
N PHE A 25 9.31 8.31 -16.82
CA PHE A 25 10.39 8.71 -15.93
C PHE A 25 11.36 9.67 -16.62
N LEU A 26 11.82 9.35 -17.83
CA LEU A 26 12.69 10.24 -18.60
C LEU A 26 11.99 11.55 -18.98
N TYR A 27 10.71 11.48 -19.38
CA TYR A 27 9.93 12.66 -19.75
C TYR A 27 9.77 13.66 -18.59
N PHE A 28 9.35 13.17 -17.41
CA PHE A 28 9.10 14.02 -16.25
C PHE A 28 10.39 14.51 -15.57
N ASN A 29 11.51 13.82 -15.77
CA ASN A 29 12.80 14.20 -15.19
C ASN A 29 13.80 14.75 -16.21
N ARG A 30 13.35 15.15 -17.41
CA ARG A 30 14.20 15.66 -18.51
C ARG A 30 15.04 16.90 -18.16
N GLN A 31 14.69 17.59 -17.07
CA GLN A 31 15.42 18.77 -16.58
C GLN A 31 16.69 18.40 -15.78
N LEU A 32 16.82 17.13 -15.37
CA LEU A 32 17.98 16.67 -14.63
C LEU A 32 19.17 16.42 -15.58
N PRO A 33 20.42 16.49 -15.06
CA PRO A 33 21.60 16.15 -15.84
C PRO A 33 21.51 14.73 -16.43
N LEU A 34 21.97 14.57 -17.68
CA LEU A 34 21.98 13.25 -18.34
C LEU A 34 22.75 12.20 -17.53
N THR A 35 23.83 12.60 -16.86
CA THR A 35 24.63 11.72 -16.00
C THR A 35 23.80 11.14 -14.85
N GLU A 36 22.95 11.95 -14.23
CA GLU A 36 22.06 11.51 -13.15
C GLU A 36 20.99 10.55 -13.69
N LEU A 37 20.34 10.90 -14.80
CA LEU A 37 19.35 10.04 -15.43
C LEU A 37 19.94 8.68 -15.82
N LEU A 38 21.14 8.65 -16.39
CA LEU A 38 21.82 7.40 -16.75
C LEU A 38 22.19 6.56 -15.53
N LEU A 39 22.59 7.19 -14.43
CA LEU A 39 22.97 6.51 -13.19
C LEU A 39 21.76 5.92 -12.46
N ASP A 40 20.61 6.60 -12.51
CA ASP A 40 19.35 6.15 -11.88
C ASP A 40 18.58 5.12 -12.73
N SER A 41 18.77 5.13 -14.06
CA SER A 41 18.00 4.31 -15.01
C SER A 41 18.05 2.80 -14.72
N PRO A 42 19.22 2.17 -14.45
CA PRO A 42 19.28 0.74 -14.16
C PRO A 42 18.47 0.33 -12.92
N PHE A 43 18.50 1.17 -11.88
CA PHE A 43 17.76 0.95 -10.64
C PHE A 43 16.26 1.09 -10.87
N PHE A 44 15.85 2.10 -11.65
CA PHE A 44 14.47 2.24 -12.07
C PHE A 44 13.96 1.00 -12.81
N ILE A 45 14.69 0.59 -13.86
CA ILE A 45 14.30 -0.56 -14.68
C ILE A 45 14.20 -1.82 -13.82
N ALA A 46 15.19 -2.09 -12.97
CA ALA A 46 15.19 -3.28 -12.11
C ALA A 46 14.01 -3.29 -11.12
N LEU A 47 13.80 -2.20 -10.38
CA LEU A 47 12.75 -2.13 -9.35
C LEU A 47 11.34 -2.16 -9.95
N PHE A 48 11.11 -1.44 -11.06
CA PHE A 48 9.80 -1.44 -11.73
C PHE A 48 9.52 -2.78 -12.42
N PHE A 49 10.54 -3.41 -13.01
CA PHE A 49 10.39 -4.76 -13.56
C PHE A 49 9.98 -5.76 -12.47
N LEU A 50 10.64 -5.75 -11.32
CA LEU A 50 10.26 -6.58 -10.18
C LEU A 50 8.85 -6.24 -9.68
N THR A 51 8.51 -4.96 -9.61
CA THR A 51 7.17 -4.49 -9.19
C THR A 51 6.05 -5.05 -10.07
N PHE A 52 6.25 -5.15 -11.38
CA PHE A 52 5.24 -5.65 -12.31
C PHE A 52 5.24 -7.17 -12.52
N THR A 53 6.27 -7.88 -12.04
CA THR A 53 6.44 -9.32 -12.27
C THR A 53 6.38 -10.17 -11.01
N LEU A 54 6.92 -9.72 -9.88
CA LEU A 54 7.17 -10.54 -8.70
C LEU A 54 5.90 -11.20 -8.13
N GLY A 55 4.80 -10.48 -8.07
CA GLY A 55 3.53 -10.99 -7.56
C GLY A 55 2.59 -11.54 -8.64
N GLN A 56 3.03 -11.64 -9.90
CA GLN A 56 2.26 -12.32 -10.94
C GLN A 56 2.09 -13.81 -10.58
N PRO A 57 0.92 -14.43 -10.82
CA PRO A 57 0.61 -15.76 -10.29
C PRO A 57 1.62 -16.85 -10.69
N GLN A 58 2.03 -16.93 -11.96
CA GLN A 58 2.96 -17.98 -12.40
C GLN A 58 4.39 -17.69 -11.93
N VAL A 59 4.80 -16.42 -11.90
CA VAL A 59 6.12 -16.01 -11.39
C VAL A 59 6.24 -16.36 -9.91
N SER A 60 5.24 -15.98 -9.10
CA SER A 60 5.21 -16.27 -7.66
C SER A 60 5.20 -17.78 -7.40
N GLU A 61 4.44 -18.56 -8.17
CA GLU A 61 4.40 -20.02 -8.02
C GLU A 61 5.75 -20.68 -8.34
N GLN A 62 6.43 -20.24 -9.40
CA GLN A 62 7.78 -20.73 -9.69
C GLN A 62 8.79 -20.34 -8.60
N LEU A 63 8.69 -19.13 -8.05
CA LEU A 63 9.54 -18.70 -6.94
C LEU A 63 9.29 -19.54 -5.69
N LYS A 64 8.03 -19.87 -5.36
CA LYS A 64 7.67 -20.76 -4.25
C LYS A 64 8.31 -22.14 -4.42
N GLN A 65 8.23 -22.70 -5.60
CA GLN A 65 8.81 -24.01 -5.91
C GLN A 65 10.34 -23.98 -5.82
N LYS A 66 10.99 -22.95 -6.37
CA LYS A 66 12.46 -22.82 -6.35
C LYS A 66 13.03 -22.58 -4.95
N THR A 67 12.28 -21.91 -4.08
CA THR A 67 12.66 -21.58 -2.71
C THR A 67 12.25 -22.65 -1.69
N ALA A 68 11.48 -23.66 -2.10
CA ALA A 68 11.03 -24.72 -1.22
C ALA A 68 12.24 -25.51 -0.68
N GLY A 69 12.47 -25.43 0.63
CA GLY A 69 13.45 -26.24 1.34
C GLY A 69 14.91 -25.74 1.30
N SER A 70 15.21 -24.60 0.68
CA SER A 70 16.56 -24.01 0.69
C SER A 70 16.55 -22.61 1.31
N PRO A 71 17.08 -22.47 2.54
CA PRO A 71 17.23 -21.17 3.21
C PRO A 71 18.01 -20.15 2.38
N GLU A 72 19.04 -20.60 1.66
CA GLU A 72 19.92 -19.77 0.82
C GLU A 72 19.12 -19.13 -0.32
N ARG A 73 18.29 -19.93 -1.01
CA ARG A 73 17.43 -19.42 -2.09
C ARG A 73 16.32 -18.51 -1.59
N ALA A 74 15.85 -18.75 -0.37
CA ALA A 74 14.81 -17.95 0.26
C ALA A 74 15.32 -16.57 0.74
N VAL A 75 16.61 -16.39 1.01
CA VAL A 75 17.17 -15.06 1.31
C VAL A 75 17.71 -14.33 0.07
N ALA A 76 17.87 -15.02 -1.06
CA ALA A 76 18.49 -14.46 -2.26
C ALA A 76 17.83 -13.16 -2.76
N LEU A 77 16.49 -13.08 -2.77
CA LEU A 77 15.82 -11.86 -3.23
C LEU A 77 16.00 -10.68 -2.25
N PRO A 78 15.74 -10.81 -0.93
CA PRO A 78 16.10 -9.78 0.04
C PRO A 78 17.58 -9.33 -0.02
N VAL A 79 18.53 -10.26 -0.22
CA VAL A 79 19.95 -9.92 -0.42
C VAL A 79 20.14 -9.07 -1.68
N LEU A 80 19.56 -9.48 -2.81
CA LEU A 80 19.61 -8.72 -4.06
C LEU A 80 19.03 -7.31 -3.91
N LEU A 81 17.87 -7.19 -3.25
CA LEU A 81 17.21 -5.90 -3.04
C LEU A 81 18.04 -4.97 -2.12
N THR A 82 18.71 -5.53 -1.11
CA THR A 82 19.66 -4.74 -0.30
C THR A 82 20.85 -4.30 -1.13
N GLY A 83 21.40 -5.18 -1.95
CA GLY A 83 22.48 -4.86 -2.88
C GLY A 83 22.11 -3.73 -3.84
N LEU A 84 20.89 -3.75 -4.39
CA LEU A 84 20.37 -2.66 -5.25
C LEU A 84 20.28 -1.33 -4.49
N LEU A 85 19.74 -1.31 -3.27
CA LEU A 85 19.66 -0.10 -2.45
C LEU A 85 21.05 0.45 -2.10
N TYR A 86 21.97 -0.43 -1.72
CA TYR A 86 23.30 -0.02 -1.28
C TYR A 86 24.15 0.46 -2.46
N ALA A 87 24.05 -0.22 -3.61
CA ALA A 87 24.67 0.23 -4.84
C ALA A 87 24.10 1.59 -5.27
N TYR A 88 22.78 1.78 -5.18
CA TYR A 88 22.13 3.05 -5.46
C TYR A 88 22.73 4.20 -4.64
N LEU A 89 22.78 4.03 -3.31
CA LEU A 89 23.37 5.02 -2.41
C LEU A 89 24.86 5.24 -2.69
N GLY A 90 25.61 4.16 -2.92
CA GLY A 90 27.06 4.23 -3.18
C GLY A 90 27.40 5.00 -4.45
N PHE A 91 26.66 4.79 -5.54
CA PHE A 91 26.86 5.53 -6.79
C PHE A 91 26.53 7.01 -6.66
N HIS A 92 25.68 7.38 -5.70
CA HIS A 92 25.39 8.78 -5.35
C HIS A 92 26.29 9.34 -4.24
N GLY A 93 27.39 8.65 -3.90
CA GLY A 93 28.38 9.14 -2.93
C GLY A 93 27.97 8.99 -1.46
N HIS A 94 26.91 8.22 -1.18
CA HIS A 94 26.45 7.97 0.19
C HIS A 94 26.84 6.57 0.66
N SER A 95 27.40 6.49 1.88
CA SER A 95 27.73 5.20 2.50
C SER A 95 26.50 4.58 3.15
N PRO A 96 26.08 3.36 2.75
CA PRO A 96 24.95 2.66 3.36
C PRO A 96 25.27 2.10 4.75
N PHE A 97 26.53 2.19 5.20
CA PHE A 97 27.01 1.62 6.46
C PHE A 97 27.10 2.64 7.60
N LYS A 98 26.50 3.83 7.44
CA LYS A 98 26.49 4.86 8.50
C LYS A 98 25.30 4.67 9.44
N GLY A 99 25.57 4.61 10.75
CA GLY A 99 24.53 4.57 11.78
C GLY A 99 23.64 3.31 11.69
N SER A 100 22.34 3.47 11.97
CA SER A 100 21.37 2.37 11.94
C SER A 100 21.17 1.75 10.55
N ALA A 101 21.55 2.46 9.49
CA ALA A 101 21.48 1.94 8.12
C ALA A 101 22.37 0.71 7.90
N ALA A 102 23.47 0.58 8.65
CA ALA A 102 24.34 -0.60 8.58
C ALA A 102 23.59 -1.91 8.92
N LEU A 103 22.57 -1.82 9.77
CA LEU A 103 21.75 -2.96 10.20
C LEU A 103 20.58 -3.25 9.24
N PHE A 104 20.38 -2.42 8.22
CA PHE A 104 19.24 -2.54 7.32
C PHE A 104 19.21 -3.88 6.58
N PHE A 105 20.37 -4.42 6.21
CA PHE A 105 20.48 -5.74 5.62
C PHE A 105 19.82 -6.82 6.48
N PHE A 106 20.13 -6.87 7.79
CA PHE A 106 19.52 -7.84 8.71
C PHE A 106 18.01 -7.62 8.83
N TYR A 107 17.59 -6.37 8.88
CA TYR A 107 16.18 -6.01 8.93
C TYR A 107 15.41 -6.44 7.66
N LEU A 108 16.01 -6.37 6.46
CA LEU A 108 15.35 -6.81 5.23
C LEU A 108 15.30 -8.34 5.10
N LEU A 109 16.28 -9.05 5.68
CA LEU A 109 16.28 -10.52 5.75
C LEU A 109 15.26 -11.06 6.75
N PHE A 110 15.00 -10.31 7.82
CA PHE A 110 14.19 -10.71 8.97
C PHE A 110 12.86 -11.40 8.60
N PRO A 111 11.97 -10.84 7.76
CA PRO A 111 10.68 -11.48 7.50
C PRO A 111 10.83 -12.83 6.77
N ALA A 112 11.79 -12.94 5.83
CA ALA A 112 12.04 -14.21 5.14
C ALA A 112 12.59 -15.28 6.10
N LEU A 113 13.59 -14.93 6.92
CA LEU A 113 14.18 -15.83 7.92
C LEU A 113 13.18 -16.22 9.01
N GLY A 114 12.38 -15.27 9.49
CA GLY A 114 11.33 -15.51 10.48
C GLY A 114 10.32 -16.53 9.98
N PHE A 115 9.81 -16.37 8.75
CA PHE A 115 8.87 -17.34 8.19
C PHE A 115 9.50 -18.70 7.91
N LEU A 116 10.79 -18.77 7.55
CA LEU A 116 11.49 -20.04 7.41
C LEU A 116 11.63 -20.77 8.74
N ALA A 117 12.00 -20.06 9.81
CA ALA A 117 12.16 -20.65 11.14
C ALA A 117 10.86 -21.25 11.68
N TYR A 118 9.71 -20.68 11.32
CA TYR A 118 8.39 -21.14 11.74
C TYR A 118 7.61 -21.92 10.67
N LYS A 119 8.25 -22.26 9.54
CA LYS A 119 7.57 -22.88 8.39
C LYS A 119 7.09 -24.28 8.74
N LYS A 120 5.77 -24.50 8.69
CA LYS A 120 5.18 -25.84 8.51
C LYS A 120 4.26 -25.82 7.29
N PRO A 121 4.11 -26.93 6.56
CA PRO A 121 3.17 -27.02 5.44
C PRO A 121 1.75 -26.65 5.88
N HIS A 122 1.04 -25.87 5.06
CA HIS A 122 -0.39 -25.54 5.24
C HIS A 122 -0.79 -24.96 6.61
N GLN A 123 -0.01 -24.03 7.16
CA GLN A 123 -0.40 -23.40 8.43
C GLN A 123 -1.48 -22.32 8.25
N PRO A 124 -2.55 -22.34 9.08
CA PRO A 124 -3.50 -21.24 9.19
C PRO A 124 -2.79 -19.95 9.66
N VAL A 125 -3.47 -18.81 9.58
CA VAL A 125 -2.91 -17.54 10.04
C VAL A 125 -2.75 -17.56 11.57
N ARG A 126 -1.56 -17.18 12.04
CA ARG A 126 -1.18 -17.16 13.46
C ARG A 126 -0.84 -15.75 13.92
N TRP A 127 -0.89 -15.51 15.22
CA TRP A 127 -0.47 -14.23 15.81
C TRP A 127 1.00 -13.88 15.51
N THR A 128 1.85 -14.89 15.30
CA THR A 128 3.23 -14.71 14.83
C THR A 128 3.31 -14.00 13.48
N ASP A 129 2.33 -14.20 12.58
CA ASP A 129 2.30 -13.50 11.28
C ASP A 129 2.10 -11.99 11.47
N PHE A 130 1.27 -11.59 12.43
CA PHE A 130 1.05 -10.19 12.79
C PHE A 130 2.27 -9.59 13.48
N ILE A 131 2.93 -10.34 14.37
CA ILE A 131 4.17 -9.89 15.02
C ILE A 131 5.26 -9.62 13.97
N LEU A 132 5.48 -10.56 13.05
CA LEU A 132 6.44 -10.38 11.95
C LEU A 132 6.06 -9.20 11.05
N TYR A 133 4.77 -9.02 10.77
CA TYR A 133 4.27 -7.86 10.03
C TYR A 133 4.58 -6.53 10.71
N PHE A 134 4.26 -6.39 12.00
CA PHE A 134 4.48 -5.13 12.73
C PHE A 134 5.96 -4.86 12.99
N LEU A 135 6.75 -5.89 13.32
CA LEU A 135 8.20 -5.78 13.47
C LEU A 135 8.91 -5.43 12.15
N PHE A 136 8.29 -5.77 11.01
CA PHE A 136 8.76 -5.28 9.72
C PHE A 136 8.26 -3.85 9.48
N LEU A 137 6.96 -3.59 9.46
CA LEU A 137 6.42 -2.29 9.05
C LEU A 137 6.81 -1.11 9.97
N ILE A 138 6.73 -1.24 11.29
CA ILE A 138 6.91 -0.11 12.21
C ILE A 138 8.34 0.44 12.16
N PRO A 139 9.42 -0.38 12.22
CA PRO A 139 10.77 0.15 12.05
C PRO A 139 11.01 0.73 10.66
N ALA A 140 10.32 0.22 9.63
CA ALA A 140 10.47 0.70 8.24
C ALA A 140 10.23 2.20 8.10
N THR A 141 9.30 2.75 8.88
CA THR A 141 8.94 4.18 8.83
C THR A 141 9.96 5.09 9.52
N SER A 142 10.85 4.53 10.34
CA SER A 142 11.82 5.27 11.15
C SER A 142 13.25 5.13 10.66
N ILE A 143 13.52 4.19 9.74
CA ILE A 143 14.86 3.98 9.19
C ILE A 143 15.21 5.12 8.23
N SER A 144 16.33 5.80 8.52
CA SER A 144 16.92 6.81 7.66
C SER A 144 18.36 6.42 7.29
N PHE A 145 18.71 6.64 6.02
CA PHE A 145 20.07 6.45 5.50
C PHE A 145 20.92 7.72 5.59
N GLY A 146 20.42 8.78 6.24
CA GLY A 146 21.06 10.10 6.26
C GLY A 146 21.09 10.79 4.89
N ALA A 147 20.43 10.21 3.89
CA ALA A 147 20.31 10.69 2.53
C ALA A 147 18.91 10.43 2.00
N LYS A 148 18.47 11.22 1.01
CA LYS A 148 17.24 10.91 0.27
C LYS A 148 17.46 9.62 -0.51
N THR A 149 16.38 8.89 -0.73
CA THR A 149 16.37 7.67 -1.57
C THR A 149 15.41 7.84 -2.74
N ASN A 150 15.11 9.09 -3.12
CA ASN A 150 14.25 9.41 -4.26
C ASN A 150 14.75 8.74 -5.52
N LEU A 151 13.84 8.46 -6.45
CA LEU A 151 14.19 7.91 -7.75
C LEU A 151 13.54 8.78 -8.83
N PRO A 152 14.29 9.69 -9.49
CA PRO A 152 15.76 9.87 -9.45
C PRO A 152 16.25 10.63 -8.20
N PHE A 153 17.56 10.58 -7.93
CA PHE A 153 18.14 10.95 -6.62
C PHE A 153 17.94 12.41 -6.23
N ASN A 154 18.24 13.34 -7.14
CA ASN A 154 18.02 14.78 -6.95
C ASN A 154 16.70 15.26 -7.58
N GLY A 155 15.84 14.32 -8.01
CA GLY A 155 14.53 14.63 -8.55
C GLY A 155 13.39 14.60 -7.53
N SER A 156 12.23 15.03 -8.00
CA SER A 156 10.94 14.85 -7.32
C SER A 156 10.38 13.43 -7.49
N GLY A 157 10.82 12.70 -8.53
CA GLY A 157 10.69 11.24 -8.70
C GLY A 157 9.30 10.63 -8.66
N PHE A 158 9.20 9.33 -8.99
CA PHE A 158 7.93 8.57 -8.87
C PHE A 158 7.74 7.94 -7.50
N SER A 159 8.83 7.61 -6.80
CA SER A 159 8.86 7.07 -5.44
C SER A 159 10.29 7.09 -4.91
N THR A 160 10.57 6.32 -3.86
CA THR A 160 11.92 6.08 -3.34
C THR A 160 12.35 4.63 -3.53
N VAL A 161 13.65 4.41 -3.75
CA VAL A 161 14.27 3.07 -3.84
C VAL A 161 13.98 2.27 -2.57
N LEU A 162 14.07 2.90 -1.40
CA LEU A 162 13.77 2.28 -0.11
C LEU A 162 12.33 1.72 -0.07
N LYS A 163 11.32 2.51 -0.49
CA LYS A 163 9.93 2.06 -0.48
C LYS A 163 9.71 0.85 -1.39
N PHE A 164 10.27 0.86 -2.59
CA PHE A 164 10.18 -0.30 -3.49
C PHE A 164 10.85 -1.54 -2.91
N VAL A 165 12.04 -1.40 -2.32
CA VAL A 165 12.74 -2.49 -1.65
C VAL A 165 11.91 -3.09 -0.52
N LEU A 166 11.25 -2.24 0.29
CA LEU A 166 10.35 -2.69 1.36
C LEU A 166 9.11 -3.42 0.81
N ILE A 167 8.46 -2.87 -0.22
CA ILE A 167 7.29 -3.49 -0.87
C ILE A 167 7.65 -4.86 -1.43
N LEU A 168 8.72 -4.94 -2.22
CA LEU A 168 9.14 -6.17 -2.89
C LEU A 168 9.54 -7.25 -1.88
N THR A 169 10.23 -6.88 -0.80
CA THR A 169 10.52 -7.78 0.31
C THR A 169 9.24 -8.24 1.00
N ALA A 170 8.29 -7.34 1.28
CA ALA A 170 7.02 -7.72 1.90
C ALA A 170 6.24 -8.72 1.03
N VAL A 171 6.07 -8.41 -0.26
CA VAL A 171 5.36 -9.26 -1.22
C VAL A 171 6.02 -10.63 -1.33
N TYR A 172 7.35 -10.68 -1.38
CA TYR A 172 8.08 -11.93 -1.45
C TYR A 172 8.01 -12.75 -0.15
N SER A 173 8.32 -12.14 1.00
CA SER A 173 8.33 -12.84 2.29
C SER A 173 6.93 -13.33 2.67
N PHE A 174 5.90 -12.50 2.53
CA PHE A 174 4.54 -12.90 2.85
C PHE A 174 3.93 -13.78 1.75
N GLY A 175 4.13 -13.45 0.48
CA GLY A 175 3.49 -14.15 -0.63
C GLY A 175 4.17 -15.46 -1.00
N THR A 176 5.50 -15.48 -1.04
CA THR A 176 6.32 -16.61 -1.51
C THR A 176 6.83 -17.46 -0.34
N ILE A 177 7.42 -16.87 0.69
CA ILE A 177 8.00 -17.65 1.79
C ILE A 177 6.91 -18.17 2.75
N ARG A 178 6.02 -17.28 3.20
CA ARG A 178 4.88 -17.59 4.08
C ARG A 178 3.69 -18.23 3.35
N ASN A 179 3.63 -18.11 2.02
CA ASN A 179 2.49 -18.58 1.21
C ASN A 179 1.16 -17.92 1.55
N LEU A 180 1.14 -16.63 1.92
CA LEU A 180 -0.09 -15.87 2.08
C LEU A 180 -0.76 -15.69 0.71
N PRO A 181 -1.95 -16.26 0.47
CA PRO A 181 -2.62 -16.11 -0.82
C PRO A 181 -3.28 -14.74 -0.93
N ASP A 182 -3.56 -14.32 -2.17
CA ASP A 182 -4.35 -13.11 -2.48
C ASP A 182 -3.77 -11.79 -2.00
N ILE A 183 -2.45 -11.65 -1.85
CA ILE A 183 -1.82 -10.32 -1.62
C ILE A 183 -2.24 -9.32 -2.70
N GLY A 184 -2.50 -9.79 -3.92
CA GLY A 184 -3.06 -8.96 -4.98
C GLY A 184 -2.04 -8.06 -5.68
N PHE A 185 -0.75 -8.29 -5.48
CA PHE A 185 0.35 -7.49 -6.03
C PHE A 185 0.69 -7.93 -7.47
N PHE A 186 -0.22 -7.69 -8.40
CA PHE A 186 0.03 -7.97 -9.82
C PHE A 186 -0.61 -6.89 -10.69
N SER A 187 0.08 -6.51 -11.75
CA SER A 187 -0.48 -5.61 -12.76
C SER A 187 -1.37 -6.42 -13.71
N THR A 188 -2.66 -6.12 -13.72
CA THR A 188 -3.60 -6.65 -14.71
C THR A 188 -4.61 -5.57 -15.04
N PHE A 189 -4.97 -5.46 -16.31
CA PHE A 189 -6.06 -4.58 -16.72
C PHE A 189 -7.34 -5.38 -16.87
N LYS A 190 -8.36 -5.04 -16.07
CA LYS A 190 -9.71 -5.59 -16.17
C LYS A 190 -10.73 -4.47 -16.05
N TRP A 191 -11.57 -4.31 -17.06
CA TRP A 191 -12.65 -3.31 -17.07
C TRP A 191 -13.57 -3.39 -15.85
N LYS A 192 -13.91 -4.60 -15.41
CA LYS A 192 -14.72 -4.79 -14.19
C LYS A 192 -14.04 -4.23 -12.95
N PHE A 193 -12.72 -4.37 -12.83
CA PHE A 193 -11.96 -3.87 -11.68
C PHE A 193 -11.85 -2.35 -11.74
N LEU A 194 -11.60 -1.80 -12.92
CA LEU A 194 -11.59 -0.36 -13.15
C LEU A 194 -12.96 0.28 -12.83
N ARG A 195 -14.06 -0.34 -13.29
CA ARG A 195 -15.42 0.13 -12.96
C ARG A 195 -15.66 0.16 -11.46
N THR A 196 -15.25 -0.89 -10.72
CA THR A 196 -15.36 -0.91 -9.26
C THR A 196 -14.57 0.25 -8.64
N ALA A 197 -13.32 0.46 -9.06
CA ALA A 197 -12.48 1.54 -8.54
C ALA A 197 -13.10 2.93 -8.78
N ILE A 198 -13.58 3.19 -10.01
CA ILE A 198 -14.23 4.46 -10.36
C ILE A 198 -15.51 4.68 -9.55
N VAL A 199 -16.38 3.66 -9.43
CA VAL A 199 -17.62 3.78 -8.67
C VAL A 199 -17.36 4.07 -7.19
N VAL A 200 -16.37 3.41 -6.60
CA VAL A 200 -15.99 3.65 -5.20
C VAL A 200 -15.44 5.06 -5.00
N TRP A 201 -14.58 5.52 -5.92
CA TRP A 201 -14.03 6.87 -5.88
C TRP A 201 -15.12 7.94 -6.02
N LEU A 202 -16.04 7.80 -6.98
CA LEU A 202 -17.17 8.72 -7.15
C LEU A 202 -18.11 8.71 -5.95
N ALA A 203 -18.37 7.54 -5.36
CA ALA A 203 -19.16 7.45 -4.13
C ALA A 203 -18.48 8.17 -2.95
N PHE A 204 -17.15 8.09 -2.85
CA PHE A 204 -16.39 8.84 -1.86
C PHE A 204 -16.51 10.35 -2.08
N ILE A 205 -16.32 10.85 -3.31
CA ILE A 205 -16.48 12.28 -3.63
C ILE A 205 -17.90 12.76 -3.30
N ALA A 206 -18.92 12.01 -3.69
CA ALA A 206 -20.30 12.37 -3.42
C ALA A 206 -20.54 12.50 -1.91
N LEU A 207 -20.05 11.55 -1.12
CA LEU A 207 -20.16 11.57 0.34
C LEU A 207 -19.39 12.74 0.96
N THR A 208 -18.14 12.97 0.56
CA THR A 208 -17.33 14.09 1.07
C THR A 208 -17.93 15.43 0.71
N THR A 209 -18.50 15.57 -0.49
CA THR A 209 -19.20 16.79 -0.91
C THR A 209 -20.42 17.07 -0.05
N VAL A 210 -21.22 16.05 0.26
CA VAL A 210 -22.37 16.20 1.17
C VAL A 210 -21.91 16.62 2.56
N ILE A 211 -20.87 15.97 3.11
CA ILE A 211 -20.32 16.31 4.42
C ILE A 211 -19.77 17.75 4.42
N ALA A 212 -18.97 18.12 3.42
CA ALA A 212 -18.35 19.44 3.30
C ALA A 212 -19.39 20.56 3.13
N THR A 213 -20.47 20.30 2.38
CA THR A 213 -21.57 21.25 2.21
C THR A 213 -22.37 21.41 3.50
N ALA A 214 -22.73 20.30 4.15
CA ALA A 214 -23.50 20.31 5.40
C ALA A 214 -22.75 20.95 6.58
N SER A 215 -21.42 20.87 6.57
CA SER A 215 -20.54 21.45 7.60
C SER A 215 -20.11 22.89 7.29
N GLY A 216 -20.44 23.43 6.11
CA GLY A 216 -19.99 24.76 5.70
C GLY A 216 -18.49 24.86 5.38
N PHE A 217 -17.79 23.73 5.25
CA PHE A 217 -16.36 23.69 4.89
C PHE A 217 -16.12 23.95 3.39
N LEU A 218 -17.14 23.81 2.55
CA LEU A 218 -17.01 24.06 1.12
C LEU A 218 -16.93 25.56 0.83
N LYS A 219 -15.72 26.11 0.67
CA LYS A 219 -15.53 27.44 0.10
C LYS A 219 -15.58 27.33 -1.42
N THR A 220 -16.66 27.80 -2.03
CA THR A 220 -16.80 27.88 -3.50
C THR A 220 -15.98 29.07 -4.03
N GLY A 221 -14.66 28.92 -4.10
CA GLY A 221 -13.75 29.87 -4.75
C GLY A 221 -13.70 29.63 -6.27
N GLY A 222 -13.57 30.70 -7.05
CA GLY A 222 -13.63 30.67 -8.52
C GLY A 222 -12.64 29.69 -9.16
N TYR A 223 -13.18 28.73 -9.89
CA TYR A 223 -12.43 27.63 -10.51
C TYR A 223 -11.84 28.07 -11.85
N GLU A 224 -10.53 27.90 -12.05
CA GLU A 224 -9.97 27.93 -13.41
C GLU A 224 -10.18 26.57 -14.09
N PRO A 225 -10.71 26.55 -15.33
CA PRO A 225 -10.93 25.30 -16.06
C PRO A 225 -9.61 24.56 -16.30
N LEU A 226 -9.68 23.22 -16.29
CA LEU A 226 -8.57 22.31 -16.55
C LEU A 226 -7.89 22.65 -17.89
N SER A 227 -6.79 23.40 -17.85
CA SER A 227 -6.07 23.80 -19.05
C SER A 227 -5.27 22.61 -19.59
N LEU A 228 -5.16 22.50 -20.93
CA LEU A 228 -4.40 21.42 -21.57
C LEU A 228 -2.93 21.37 -21.11
N SER A 229 -2.38 22.52 -20.68
CA SER A 229 -1.03 22.64 -20.10
C SER A 229 -0.88 21.97 -18.73
N LEU A 230 -1.96 21.77 -17.97
CA LEU A 230 -1.92 21.14 -16.65
C LEU A 230 -2.03 19.62 -16.70
N ILE A 231 -2.44 19.03 -17.83
CA ILE A 231 -2.59 17.58 -17.97
C ILE A 231 -1.29 16.82 -17.68
N PRO A 232 -0.11 17.20 -18.22
CA PRO A 232 1.13 16.50 -17.90
C PRO A 232 1.47 16.58 -16.41
N VAL A 233 1.25 17.73 -15.77
CA VAL A 233 1.50 17.93 -14.35
C VAL A 233 0.60 17.02 -13.51
N ALA A 234 -0.70 16.97 -13.83
CA ALA A 234 -1.64 16.09 -13.15
C ALA A 234 -1.29 14.61 -13.31
N VAL A 235 -0.86 14.18 -14.51
CA VAL A 235 -0.40 12.80 -14.75
C VAL A 235 0.87 12.50 -13.94
N GLY A 236 1.83 13.41 -13.90
CA GLY A 236 3.04 13.27 -13.11
C GLY A 236 2.74 13.10 -11.62
N GLU A 237 1.83 13.93 -11.09
CA GLU A 237 1.39 13.85 -9.70
C GLU A 237 0.62 12.57 -9.38
N LEU A 238 -0.27 12.12 -10.28
CA LEU A 238 -0.97 10.84 -10.12
C LEU A 238 0.02 9.67 -10.04
N VAL A 239 1.03 9.64 -10.92
CA VAL A 239 2.07 8.60 -10.91
C VAL A 239 2.90 8.68 -9.63
N ARG A 240 3.28 9.89 -9.20
CA ARG A 240 4.03 10.13 -7.96
C ARG A 240 3.25 9.69 -6.74
N ILE A 241 1.96 9.99 -6.64
CA ILE A 241 1.10 9.57 -5.53
C ILE A 241 0.93 8.05 -5.56
N PHE A 242 0.69 7.46 -6.74
CA PHE A 242 0.48 6.03 -6.90
C PHE A 242 1.68 5.22 -6.43
N PHE A 243 2.88 5.47 -6.96
CA PHE A 243 4.07 4.71 -6.59
C PHE A 243 4.74 5.23 -5.32
N GLY A 244 4.62 6.52 -5.03
CA GLY A 244 5.24 7.17 -3.88
C GLY A 244 4.56 6.85 -2.57
N THR A 245 3.24 6.69 -2.55
CA THR A 245 2.48 6.53 -1.30
C THR A 245 1.44 5.41 -1.41
N ALA A 246 0.55 5.48 -2.39
CA ALA A 246 -0.64 4.64 -2.42
C ALA A 246 -0.31 3.15 -2.52
N LEU A 247 0.61 2.77 -3.41
CA LEU A 247 1.00 1.36 -3.60
C LEU A 247 1.67 0.79 -2.34
N PHE A 248 2.51 1.58 -1.67
CA PHE A 248 3.15 1.15 -0.42
C PHE A 248 2.08 0.86 0.63
N GLU A 249 1.23 1.84 0.92
CA GLU A 249 0.23 1.74 1.97
C GLU A 249 -0.78 0.63 1.68
N GLU A 250 -1.28 0.51 0.44
CA GLU A 250 -2.28 -0.51 0.11
C GLU A 250 -1.70 -1.94 0.08
N VAL A 251 -0.40 -2.13 -0.22
CA VAL A 251 0.25 -3.44 -0.06
C VAL A 251 0.26 -3.85 1.41
N PHE A 252 0.74 -2.98 2.30
CA PHE A 252 0.86 -3.31 3.72
C PHE A 252 -0.50 -3.41 4.40
N LEU A 253 -1.43 -2.52 4.09
CA LEU A 253 -2.74 -2.46 4.76
C LEU A 253 -3.74 -3.45 4.17
N ARG A 254 -3.85 -3.57 2.84
CA ARG A 254 -4.87 -4.43 2.20
C ARG A 254 -4.32 -5.78 1.85
N GLY A 255 -3.22 -5.79 1.10
CA GLY A 255 -2.61 -7.02 0.61
C GLY A 255 -2.16 -7.95 1.74
N ILE A 256 -1.65 -7.37 2.83
CA ILE A 256 -1.11 -8.11 3.97
C ILE A 256 -2.02 -8.02 5.21
N LEU A 257 -2.18 -6.86 5.86
CA LEU A 257 -2.87 -6.77 7.16
C LEU A 257 -4.35 -7.16 7.09
N GLN A 258 -5.12 -6.55 6.18
CA GLN A 258 -6.55 -6.86 6.00
C GLN A 258 -6.75 -8.32 5.57
N ASN A 259 -5.87 -8.83 4.72
CA ASN A 259 -5.88 -10.22 4.28
C ASN A 259 -5.61 -11.19 5.45
N LEU A 260 -4.56 -10.96 6.24
CA LEU A 260 -4.24 -11.74 7.44
C LEU A 260 -5.40 -11.72 8.44
N LEU A 261 -5.96 -10.55 8.74
CA LEU A 261 -7.12 -10.41 9.63
C LEU A 261 -8.33 -11.17 9.10
N ALA A 262 -8.68 -10.99 7.82
CA ALA A 262 -9.86 -11.63 7.23
C ALA A 262 -9.75 -13.15 7.31
N ARG A 263 -8.57 -13.71 6.99
CA ARG A 263 -8.30 -15.15 7.11
C ARG A 263 -8.34 -15.61 8.56
N LYS A 264 -7.66 -14.89 9.46
CA LYS A 264 -7.64 -15.24 10.89
C LYS A 264 -9.03 -15.32 11.48
N ILE A 265 -9.89 -14.35 11.17
CA ILE A 265 -11.27 -14.28 11.64
C ILE A 265 -12.06 -15.46 11.05
N THR A 266 -12.00 -15.65 9.73
CA THR A 266 -12.73 -16.72 9.03
C THR A 266 -12.33 -18.11 9.55
N GLU A 267 -11.03 -18.39 9.65
CA GLU A 267 -10.47 -19.69 10.09
C GLU A 267 -10.76 -19.99 11.56
N SER A 268 -10.91 -18.96 12.40
CA SER A 268 -11.19 -19.15 13.83
C SER A 268 -12.63 -19.59 14.12
N GLY A 269 -13.58 -19.32 13.21
CA GLY A 269 -15.02 -19.45 13.46
C GLY A 269 -15.60 -18.47 14.49
N GLY A 270 -14.76 -17.73 15.22
CA GLY A 270 -15.15 -16.83 16.32
C GLY A 270 -15.43 -15.39 15.88
N TRP A 271 -16.11 -15.18 14.75
CA TRP A 271 -16.29 -13.85 14.15
C TRP A 271 -16.81 -12.79 15.13
N LYS A 272 -17.86 -13.10 15.90
CA LYS A 272 -18.44 -12.16 16.87
C LYS A 272 -17.42 -11.69 17.90
N THR A 273 -16.51 -12.57 18.33
CA THR A 273 -15.43 -12.23 19.26
C THR A 273 -14.47 -11.21 18.66
N TYR A 274 -14.04 -11.41 17.42
CA TYR A 274 -13.17 -10.43 16.73
C TYR A 274 -13.88 -9.11 16.46
N TRP A 275 -15.16 -9.16 16.11
CA TRP A 275 -15.96 -7.95 15.94
C TRP A 275 -16.06 -7.18 17.26
N THR A 276 -16.42 -7.84 18.37
CA THR A 276 -16.58 -7.19 19.68
C THR A 276 -15.27 -6.60 20.18
N TRP A 277 -14.17 -7.36 20.16
CA TRP A 277 -12.88 -6.86 20.64
C TRP A 277 -12.29 -5.81 19.69
N GLY A 278 -12.42 -6.01 18.37
CA GLY A 278 -12.03 -5.01 17.39
C GLY A 278 -12.79 -3.71 17.63
N PHE A 279 -14.11 -3.77 17.80
CA PHE A 279 -14.94 -2.61 18.07
C PHE A 279 -14.52 -1.93 19.37
N ALA A 280 -14.39 -2.66 20.47
CA ALA A 280 -14.01 -2.11 21.77
C ALA A 280 -12.64 -1.40 21.73
N VAL A 281 -11.63 -2.03 21.13
CA VAL A 281 -10.28 -1.47 21.02
C VAL A 281 -10.29 -0.21 20.15
N PHE A 282 -10.88 -0.27 18.96
CA PHE A 282 -10.88 0.87 18.04
C PHE A 282 -11.79 2.00 18.48
N LEU A 283 -12.86 1.71 19.24
CA LEU A 283 -13.69 2.73 19.89
C LEU A 283 -12.88 3.48 20.94
N LEU A 284 -12.13 2.76 21.79
CA LEU A 284 -11.25 3.38 22.80
C LEU A 284 -10.14 4.22 22.15
N LEU A 285 -9.49 3.70 21.11
CA LEU A 285 -8.46 4.46 20.37
C LEU A 285 -9.04 5.70 19.68
N SER A 286 -10.26 5.62 19.17
CA SER A 286 -10.96 6.75 18.56
C SER A 286 -11.37 7.80 19.59
N LEU A 287 -11.82 7.38 20.78
CA LEU A 287 -12.06 8.27 21.91
C LEU A 287 -10.78 8.99 22.33
N LEU A 288 -9.67 8.25 22.48
CA LEU A 288 -8.38 8.81 22.84
C LEU A 288 -7.88 9.80 21.79
N THR A 289 -8.01 9.47 20.51
CA THR A 289 -7.67 10.34 19.38
C THR A 289 -8.50 11.63 19.42
N GLY A 290 -9.81 11.51 19.57
CA GLY A 290 -10.72 12.66 19.69
C GLY A 290 -10.37 13.57 20.86
N TYR A 291 -10.11 12.97 22.03
CA TYR A 291 -9.73 13.68 23.25
C TYR A 291 -8.38 14.42 23.10
N LEU A 292 -7.37 13.77 22.51
CA LEU A 292 -6.03 14.34 22.37
C LEU A 292 -5.94 15.43 21.30
N MET A 293 -6.79 15.40 20.25
CA MET A 293 -6.77 16.43 19.19
C MET A 293 -7.67 17.63 19.52
N HIS A 294 -8.96 17.37 19.77
CA HIS A 294 -9.92 18.45 19.96
C HIS A 294 -11.15 17.92 20.74
N PRO A 295 -11.17 18.06 22.07
CA PRO A 295 -12.22 17.49 22.92
C PRO A 295 -13.65 17.82 22.48
N ALA A 296 -13.90 19.03 21.97
CA ALA A 296 -15.25 19.41 21.50
C ALA A 296 -15.75 18.58 20.29
N LEU A 297 -14.84 17.95 19.54
CA LEU A 297 -15.13 17.12 18.36
C LEU A 297 -14.78 15.64 18.59
N LEU A 298 -14.63 15.22 19.85
CA LEU A 298 -14.28 13.84 20.20
C LEU A 298 -15.25 12.81 19.59
N TRP A 299 -16.50 13.22 19.38
CA TRP A 299 -17.57 12.39 18.85
C TRP A 299 -17.36 11.99 17.38
N VAL A 300 -16.57 12.72 16.60
CA VAL A 300 -16.39 12.48 15.15
C VAL A 300 -15.72 11.13 14.85
N PRO A 301 -14.48 10.86 15.32
CA PRO A 301 -13.83 9.56 15.08
C PRO A 301 -14.57 8.40 15.73
N VAL A 302 -15.26 8.66 16.85
CA VAL A 302 -16.10 7.68 17.56
C VAL A 302 -17.29 7.28 16.71
N LEU A 303 -18.04 8.25 16.20
CA LEU A 303 -19.20 8.02 15.34
C LEU A 303 -18.81 7.23 14.09
N ILE A 304 -17.72 7.62 13.43
CA ILE A 304 -17.23 6.94 12.22
C ILE A 304 -16.85 5.49 12.54
N THR A 305 -16.16 5.25 13.65
CA THR A 305 -15.86 3.89 14.12
C THR A 305 -17.12 3.07 14.34
N VAL A 306 -18.12 3.61 15.05
CA VAL A 306 -19.41 2.96 15.26
C VAL A 306 -20.08 2.62 13.93
N LEU A 307 -20.16 3.59 13.00
CA LEU A 307 -20.81 3.38 11.70
C LEU A 307 -20.12 2.30 10.86
N LEU A 308 -18.78 2.30 10.80
CA LEU A 308 -18.03 1.30 10.04
C LEU A 308 -18.16 -0.11 10.64
N PHE A 309 -18.12 -0.24 11.97
CA PHE A 309 -18.30 -1.53 12.63
C PHE A 309 -19.75 -2.03 12.53
N LEU A 310 -20.75 -1.16 12.64
CA LEU A 310 -22.15 -1.52 12.42
C LEU A 310 -22.39 -1.98 10.98
N ALA A 311 -21.85 -1.24 10.00
CA ALA A 311 -21.93 -1.65 8.59
C ALA A 311 -21.30 -3.03 8.39
N ALA A 312 -20.12 -3.29 8.95
CA ALA A 312 -19.49 -4.61 8.92
C ALA A 312 -20.37 -5.69 9.56
N TYR A 313 -20.97 -5.39 10.73
CA TYR A 313 -21.85 -6.31 11.44
C TYR A 313 -23.05 -6.73 10.59
N PHE A 314 -23.77 -5.76 10.03
CA PHE A 314 -24.97 -6.05 9.23
C PHE A 314 -24.66 -6.81 7.94
N ILE A 315 -23.51 -6.54 7.32
CA ILE A 315 -23.08 -7.26 6.13
C ILE A 315 -22.68 -8.70 6.48
N GLU A 316 -21.91 -8.90 7.54
CA GLU A 316 -21.39 -10.23 7.90
C GLU A 316 -22.40 -11.13 8.58
N ASN A 317 -23.37 -10.56 9.30
CA ASN A 317 -24.47 -11.33 9.87
C ASN A 317 -25.33 -12.01 8.79
N LYS A 318 -25.26 -11.53 7.53
CA LYS A 318 -25.91 -12.13 6.35
C LYS A 318 -24.96 -12.93 5.46
N SER A 319 -23.67 -13.00 5.80
CA SER A 319 -22.63 -13.63 4.98
C SER A 319 -22.47 -15.12 5.33
N VAL A 320 -22.21 -15.94 4.31
CA VAL A 320 -21.85 -17.36 4.48
C VAL A 320 -20.46 -17.51 5.09
N LEU A 321 -19.55 -16.57 4.81
CA LEU A 321 -18.18 -16.56 5.33
C LEU A 321 -17.90 -15.20 5.99
N PRO A 322 -17.98 -15.10 7.33
CA PRO A 322 -17.71 -13.86 8.04
C PRO A 322 -16.19 -13.65 8.24
N GLY A 323 -15.76 -12.40 8.36
CA GLY A 323 -14.36 -12.00 8.54
C GLY A 323 -13.89 -10.86 7.62
N PRO A 324 -14.20 -10.86 6.31
CA PRO A 324 -13.72 -9.84 5.39
C PRO A 324 -14.12 -8.40 5.72
N TYR A 325 -15.35 -8.16 6.19
CA TYR A 325 -15.83 -6.80 6.48
C TYR A 325 -15.50 -6.35 7.91
N THR A 326 -15.39 -7.27 8.89
CA THR A 326 -14.81 -6.92 10.19
C THR A 326 -13.34 -6.53 10.03
N SER A 327 -12.59 -7.28 9.22
CA SER A 327 -11.22 -6.91 8.84
C SER A 327 -11.17 -5.56 8.12
N LEU A 328 -12.13 -5.30 7.22
CA LEU A 328 -12.28 -4.01 6.56
C LEU A 328 -12.49 -2.88 7.58
N ALA A 329 -13.44 -3.02 8.51
CA ALA A 329 -13.70 -2.01 9.55
C ALA A 329 -12.44 -1.73 10.37
N ILE A 330 -11.78 -2.77 10.89
CA ILE A 330 -10.54 -2.67 11.68
C ILE A 330 -9.47 -1.89 10.90
N THR A 331 -9.16 -2.32 9.68
CA THR A 331 -8.09 -1.70 8.89
C THR A 331 -8.43 -0.31 8.38
N SER A 332 -9.71 0.00 8.19
CA SER A 332 -10.19 1.33 7.79
C SER A 332 -10.08 2.32 8.94
N VAL A 333 -10.52 1.95 10.14
CA VAL A 333 -10.37 2.80 11.33
C VAL A 333 -8.88 2.98 11.64
N PHE A 334 -8.09 1.90 11.66
CA PHE A 334 -6.64 1.98 11.83
C PHE A 334 -5.98 2.96 10.85
N PHE A 335 -6.33 2.88 9.57
CA PHE A 335 -5.83 3.80 8.55
C PHE A 335 -6.18 5.27 8.84
N GLY A 336 -7.40 5.57 9.29
CA GLY A 336 -7.72 6.96 9.67
C GLY A 336 -6.97 7.41 10.93
N LEU A 337 -6.88 6.57 11.95
CA LEU A 337 -6.24 6.92 13.22
C LEU A 337 -4.74 7.21 13.08
N VAL A 338 -4.01 6.53 12.17
CA VAL A 338 -2.60 6.85 11.93
C VAL A 338 -2.41 8.25 11.33
N HIS A 339 -3.43 8.83 10.71
CA HIS A 339 -3.42 10.21 10.23
C HIS A 339 -3.71 11.24 11.32
N PHE A 340 -3.71 10.85 12.60
CA PHE A 340 -3.73 11.76 13.75
C PHE A 340 -2.71 12.91 13.61
N HIS A 341 -1.54 12.63 13.03
CA HIS A 341 -0.50 13.63 12.79
C HIS A 341 -0.90 14.78 11.85
N ALA A 342 -2.00 14.64 11.09
CA ALA A 342 -2.49 15.68 10.18
C ALA A 342 -3.18 16.85 10.90
N GLY A 343 -3.47 16.73 12.20
CA GLY A 343 -4.02 17.84 13.01
C GLY A 343 -5.52 18.10 12.82
N SER A 344 -6.21 17.38 11.94
CA SER A 344 -7.66 17.53 11.70
C SER A 344 -8.44 16.25 12.00
N LEU A 345 -9.41 16.32 12.93
CA LEU A 345 -10.31 15.19 13.22
C LEU A 345 -11.24 14.85 12.06
N VAL A 346 -11.62 15.85 11.26
CA VAL A 346 -12.39 15.64 10.03
C VAL A 346 -11.55 14.83 9.04
N PHE A 347 -10.27 15.17 8.90
CA PHE A 347 -9.34 14.43 8.05
C PHE A 347 -9.16 12.98 8.52
N VAL A 348 -8.96 12.75 9.82
CA VAL A 348 -8.91 11.39 10.41
C VAL A 348 -10.17 10.60 10.07
N GLY A 349 -11.34 11.22 10.22
CA GLY A 349 -12.62 10.61 9.90
C GLY A 349 -12.79 10.27 8.42
N LEU A 350 -12.52 11.23 7.54
CA LEU A 350 -12.57 11.03 6.10
C LEU A 350 -11.55 9.99 5.62
N ALA A 351 -10.36 9.96 6.21
CA ALA A 351 -9.36 8.94 5.96
C ALA A 351 -9.88 7.55 6.35
N SER A 352 -10.57 7.39 7.49
CA SER A 352 -11.22 6.12 7.83
C SER A 352 -12.25 5.68 6.79
N ILE A 353 -13.07 6.61 6.30
CA ILE A 353 -14.07 6.33 5.26
C ILE A 353 -13.40 5.98 3.93
N ALA A 354 -12.35 6.70 3.54
CA ALA A 354 -11.56 6.41 2.34
C ALA A 354 -10.93 5.02 2.43
N GLY A 355 -10.38 4.67 3.60
CA GLY A 355 -9.84 3.35 3.89
C GLY A 355 -10.85 2.22 3.68
N TRP A 356 -12.13 2.45 3.99
CA TRP A 356 -13.21 1.50 3.68
C TRP A 356 -13.37 1.32 2.17
N GLY A 357 -13.33 2.40 1.40
CA GLY A 357 -13.36 2.34 -0.07
C GLY A 357 -12.20 1.55 -0.66
N TYR A 358 -10.97 1.78 -0.17
CA TYR A 358 -9.78 1.08 -0.65
C TYR A 358 -9.85 -0.42 -0.36
N GLY A 359 -10.19 -0.76 0.89
CA GLY A 359 -10.32 -2.16 1.30
C GLY A 359 -11.51 -2.89 0.68
N TYR A 360 -12.63 -2.20 0.42
CA TYR A 360 -13.75 -2.76 -0.35
C TYR A 360 -13.33 -3.07 -1.80
N THR A 361 -12.59 -2.14 -2.42
CA THR A 361 -12.04 -2.33 -3.77
C THR A 361 -11.15 -3.57 -3.80
N TYR A 362 -10.24 -3.70 -2.83
CA TYR A 362 -9.42 -4.90 -2.67
C TYR A 362 -10.24 -6.18 -2.46
N ILE A 363 -11.31 -6.16 -1.64
CA ILE A 363 -12.19 -7.34 -1.46
C ILE A 363 -12.81 -7.78 -2.80
N LYS A 364 -13.24 -6.83 -3.63
CA LYS A 364 -13.92 -7.11 -4.91
C LYS A 364 -12.97 -7.50 -6.04
N THR A 365 -11.74 -7.00 -6.04
CA THR A 365 -10.77 -7.23 -7.13
C THR A 365 -9.69 -8.24 -6.78
N LYS A 366 -9.43 -8.44 -5.47
CA LYS A 366 -8.26 -9.14 -4.94
C LYS A 366 -6.95 -8.61 -5.52
N ASN A 367 -6.89 -7.29 -5.72
CA ASN A 367 -5.78 -6.63 -6.38
C ASN A 367 -5.47 -5.26 -5.73
N VAL A 368 -4.24 -5.11 -5.24
CA VAL A 368 -3.82 -3.89 -4.53
C VAL A 368 -3.49 -2.74 -5.47
N PHE A 369 -3.19 -2.98 -6.75
CA PHE A 369 -3.00 -1.89 -7.73
C PHE A 369 -4.32 -1.12 -7.94
N TYR A 370 -5.47 -1.80 -7.91
CA TYR A 370 -6.77 -1.13 -7.99
C TYR A 370 -7.14 -0.41 -6.68
N ALA A 371 -6.78 -0.94 -5.52
CA ALA A 371 -6.94 -0.21 -4.25
C ALA A 371 -6.05 1.05 -4.24
N ALA A 372 -4.80 0.92 -4.66
CA ALA A 372 -3.85 2.03 -4.79
C ALA A 372 -4.32 3.06 -5.82
N LEU A 373 -5.02 2.64 -6.89
CA LEU A 373 -5.64 3.56 -7.84
C LEU A 373 -6.74 4.39 -7.18
N VAL A 374 -7.65 3.76 -6.41
CA VAL A 374 -8.69 4.52 -5.69
C VAL A 374 -8.06 5.47 -4.68
N HIS A 375 -7.06 5.02 -3.94
CA HIS A 375 -6.31 5.86 -3.02
C HIS A 375 -5.64 7.04 -3.73
N THR A 376 -4.98 6.80 -4.85
CA THR A 376 -4.39 7.85 -5.69
C THR A 376 -5.45 8.86 -6.13
N LEU A 377 -6.58 8.38 -6.62
CA LEU A 377 -7.67 9.26 -7.07
C LEU A 377 -8.27 10.08 -5.92
N VAL A 378 -8.39 9.51 -4.72
CA VAL A 378 -8.84 10.24 -3.52
C VAL A 378 -7.83 11.32 -3.14
N ASN A 379 -6.53 11.00 -3.04
CA ASN A 379 -5.51 12.00 -2.70
C ASN A 379 -5.38 13.06 -3.79
N SER A 380 -5.58 12.69 -5.05
CA SER A 380 -5.60 13.63 -6.17
C SER A 380 -6.92 14.36 -6.32
N SER A 381 -7.97 14.02 -5.56
CA SER A 381 -9.24 14.76 -5.60
C SER A 381 -9.05 16.19 -5.12
N GLU A 382 -8.09 16.44 -4.22
CA GLU A 382 -7.69 17.80 -3.87
C GLU A 382 -7.23 18.59 -5.09
N PHE A 383 -6.46 18.00 -6.01
CA PHE A 383 -6.00 18.70 -7.22
C PHE A 383 -7.02 18.66 -8.36
N LEU A 384 -7.73 17.53 -8.53
CA LEU A 384 -8.73 17.33 -9.58
C LEU A 384 -9.98 18.18 -9.34
N PHE A 385 -10.28 18.50 -8.08
CA PHE A 385 -11.40 19.34 -7.67
C PHE A 385 -10.98 20.59 -6.88
N GLN A 386 -9.67 20.89 -6.80
CA GLN A 386 -9.08 22.07 -6.12
C GLN A 386 -9.60 22.27 -4.68
N LEU A 387 -9.62 21.19 -3.87
CA LEU A 387 -10.08 21.18 -2.47
C LEU A 387 -9.02 21.68 -1.46
N ASP A 388 -8.11 22.56 -1.89
CA ASP A 388 -6.98 23.09 -1.11
C ASP A 388 -7.41 23.75 0.22
N SER A 389 -8.70 24.04 0.38
CA SER A 389 -9.29 24.67 1.57
C SER A 389 -9.70 23.70 2.70
N LEU A 390 -9.40 22.39 2.60
CA LEU A 390 -9.74 21.40 3.63
C LEU A 390 -8.65 21.18 4.70
N LYS A 391 -7.51 21.88 4.61
CA LYS A 391 -6.43 21.86 5.63
C LYS A 391 -6.54 23.01 6.60
#